data_AF-A0A957EB78-F1
#
_entry.id   AF-A0A957EB78-F1
#
_cell.length_a   1.000
_cell.length_b   1.000
_cell.length_c   1.000
_cell.angle_alpha   90.00
_cell.angle_beta   90.00
_cell.angle_gamma   90.00
#
_symmetry.space_group_name_H-M   'P 1'
#
loop_
_entity.id
_entity.type
_entity.pdbx_description
1 polymer ?
#
loop_
_entity_poly.entity_id
_entity_poly.type
_entity_poly.pdbx_seq_one_letter_code
_entity_poly.pdbx_strand_id
1 'polypeptide(L)'
;IDEDAPALDEVTEDLPVPLPEATRRRLIGRYGREAEDLINAAEPGELENIPNSNVLWAELRWAARSEGVVHLDDLLLRRVRLGLLLPQGGQAHEAKIRAICQPELGWDDAHWNEEWGLYRKRWDEKYSLPPHDTVPDWHTMLHKPETTPVLVEGDGGRRTAVATGLLGTALALVLFYFGLRKRS
;
A
#
# COMPACT_ATOMS: atom_id res chain seq x y z
N ILE A 1 -11.81 26.28 13.22
CA ILE A 1 -11.62 25.09 12.36
C ILE A 1 -12.97 24.42 12.37
N ASP A 2 -13.59 24.28 11.21
CA ASP A 2 -14.85 23.53 11.10
C ASP A 2 -14.48 22.04 11.20
N GLU A 3 -14.86 21.38 12.30
CA GLU A 3 -14.55 19.97 12.53
C GLU A 3 -15.37 19.03 11.63
N ASP A 4 -16.44 19.55 11.01
CA ASP A 4 -17.32 18.80 10.11
C ASP A 4 -16.97 19.02 8.63
N ALA A 5 -16.00 19.90 8.32
CA ALA A 5 -15.54 20.10 6.97
C ALA A 5 -14.84 18.82 6.46
N PRO A 6 -15.24 18.29 5.28
CA PRO A 6 -14.60 17.10 4.73
C PRO A 6 -13.11 17.36 4.51
N ALA A 7 -12.28 16.38 4.85
CA ALA A 7 -10.83 16.50 4.73
C ALA A 7 -10.33 16.63 3.28
N LEU A 8 -11.15 16.21 2.30
CA LEU A 8 -10.87 16.26 0.87
C LEU A 8 -12.14 16.68 0.11
N ASP A 9 -11.97 17.40 -0.99
CA ASP A 9 -13.06 17.71 -1.91
C ASP A 9 -13.58 16.45 -2.60
N GLU A 10 -14.88 16.43 -2.89
CA GLU A 10 -15.49 15.33 -3.63
C GLU A 10 -15.00 15.34 -5.09
N VAL A 11 -14.58 14.18 -5.60
CA VAL A 11 -14.16 14.02 -6.99
C VAL A 11 -15.39 14.02 -7.88
N THR A 12 -15.72 15.21 -8.41
CA THR A 12 -16.86 15.42 -9.32
C THR A 12 -16.51 15.24 -10.79
N GLU A 13 -15.21 15.21 -11.14
CA GLU A 13 -14.78 14.98 -12.52
C GLU A 13 -15.09 13.55 -12.98
N ASP A 14 -15.53 13.45 -14.23
CA ASP A 14 -15.73 12.17 -14.90
C ASP A 14 -14.64 11.92 -15.94
N LEU A 15 -14.35 10.65 -16.19
CA LEU A 15 -13.39 10.24 -17.20
C LEU A 15 -14.14 9.87 -18.50
N PRO A 16 -13.49 9.99 -19.67
CA PRO A 16 -14.17 9.81 -20.97
C PRO A 16 -14.67 8.37 -21.22
N VAL A 17 -14.26 7.42 -20.37
CA VAL A 17 -14.69 6.02 -20.42
C VAL A 17 -15.17 5.55 -19.05
N PRO A 18 -16.20 4.69 -18.99
CA PRO A 18 -16.67 4.14 -17.72
C PRO A 18 -15.62 3.18 -17.15
N LEU A 19 -15.13 3.49 -15.96
CA LEU A 19 -14.20 2.65 -15.20
C LEU A 19 -14.80 2.25 -13.86
N PRO A 20 -14.36 1.14 -13.24
CA PRO A 20 -14.70 0.83 -11.86
C PRO A 20 -14.40 2.05 -10.96
N GLU A 21 -15.33 2.39 -10.06
CA GLU A 21 -15.28 3.61 -9.25
C GLU A 21 -13.95 3.79 -8.50
N ALA A 22 -13.42 2.70 -7.94
CA ALA A 22 -12.13 2.70 -7.26
C ALA A 22 -10.97 3.06 -8.20
N THR A 23 -10.97 2.55 -9.44
CA THR A 23 -9.99 2.89 -10.47
C THR A 23 -10.14 4.34 -10.90
N ARG A 24 -11.37 4.81 -11.15
CA ARG A 24 -11.66 6.21 -11.51
C ARG A 24 -11.11 7.18 -10.47
N ARG A 25 -11.49 7.01 -9.20
CA ARG A 25 -11.03 7.85 -8.09
C ARG A 25 -9.51 7.82 -7.94
N ARG A 26 -8.88 6.65 -8.09
CA ARG A 26 -7.42 6.52 -7.99
C ARG A 26 -6.72 7.29 -9.11
N LEU A 27 -7.19 7.17 -10.35
CA LEU A 27 -6.60 7.87 -11.48
C LEU A 27 -6.74 9.38 -11.34
N ILE A 28 -7.94 9.88 -10.99
CA ILE A 28 -8.15 11.31 -10.76
C ILE A 28 -7.32 11.81 -9.58
N GLY A 29 -7.31 11.09 -8.45
CA GLY A 29 -6.51 11.48 -7.29
C GLY A 29 -4.99 11.44 -7.53
N ARG A 30 -4.51 10.65 -8.49
CA ARG A 30 -3.09 10.51 -8.81
C ARG A 30 -2.61 11.45 -9.90
N TYR A 31 -3.34 11.54 -11.01
CA TYR A 31 -2.94 12.27 -12.21
C TYR A 31 -3.67 13.62 -12.33
N GLY A 32 -4.69 13.87 -11.50
CA GLY A 32 -5.47 15.10 -11.54
C GLY A 32 -6.03 15.35 -12.93
N ARG A 33 -5.71 16.52 -13.49
CA ARG A 33 -6.18 16.95 -14.82
C ARG A 33 -5.62 16.10 -15.96
N GLU A 34 -4.51 15.41 -15.75
CA GLU A 34 -3.86 14.55 -16.76
C GLU A 34 -4.54 13.18 -16.87
N ALA A 35 -5.47 12.85 -15.96
CA ALA A 35 -6.16 11.56 -15.98
C ALA A 35 -6.97 11.33 -17.26
N GLU A 36 -7.58 12.38 -17.82
CA GLU A 36 -8.29 12.31 -19.09
C GLU A 36 -7.34 12.00 -20.25
N ASP A 37 -6.22 12.73 -20.35
CA ASP A 37 -5.22 12.53 -21.40
C ASP A 37 -4.58 11.14 -21.32
N LEU A 38 -4.35 10.63 -20.10
CA LEU A 38 -3.89 9.26 -19.87
C LEU A 38 -4.85 8.23 -20.44
N ILE A 39 -6.15 8.40 -20.19
CA ILE A 39 -7.18 7.48 -20.70
C ILE A 39 -7.29 7.57 -22.22
N ASN A 40 -7.25 8.79 -22.77
CA ASN A 40 -7.30 9.01 -24.22
C ASN A 40 -6.06 8.45 -24.95
N ALA A 41 -4.93 8.34 -24.26
CA ALA A 41 -3.71 7.74 -24.79
C ALA A 41 -3.71 6.19 -24.75
N ALA A 42 -4.66 5.55 -24.07
CA ALA A 42 -4.69 4.12 -23.88
C ALA A 42 -5.03 3.36 -25.17
N GLU A 43 -4.28 2.30 -25.46
CA GLU A 43 -4.57 1.36 -26.55
C GLU A 43 -5.53 0.23 -26.11
N PRO A 44 -6.12 -0.54 -27.06
CA PRO A 44 -6.99 -1.65 -26.71
C PRO A 44 -6.37 -2.64 -25.71
N GLY A 45 -7.09 -2.90 -24.61
CA GLY A 45 -6.63 -3.78 -23.53
C GLY A 45 -5.69 -3.11 -22.51
N GLU A 46 -5.40 -1.81 -22.65
CA GLU A 46 -4.53 -1.10 -21.71
C GLU A 46 -5.27 -0.53 -20.49
N LEU A 47 -6.60 -0.43 -20.57
CA LEU A 47 -7.46 -0.04 -19.44
C LEU A 47 -7.70 -1.19 -18.44
N GLU A 48 -7.04 -2.32 -18.64
CA GLU A 48 -7.04 -3.44 -17.71
C GLU A 48 -5.94 -3.30 -16.66
N ASN A 49 -6.21 -3.82 -15.47
CA ASN A 49 -5.22 -3.92 -14.41
C ASN A 49 -4.08 -4.88 -14.79
N ILE A 50 -2.86 -4.49 -14.43
CA ILE A 50 -1.72 -5.39 -14.42
C ILE A 50 -1.98 -6.45 -13.33
N PRO A 51 -1.88 -7.76 -13.63
CA PRO A 51 -2.16 -8.82 -12.67
C PRO A 51 -1.46 -8.61 -11.33
N ASN A 52 -2.18 -8.87 -10.23
CA ASN A 52 -1.73 -8.64 -8.86
C ASN A 52 -1.39 -7.18 -8.51
N SER A 53 -1.95 -6.21 -9.23
CA SER A 53 -1.82 -4.79 -8.90
C SER A 53 -3.09 -3.99 -9.19
N ASN A 54 -3.15 -2.78 -8.65
CA ASN A 54 -4.19 -1.81 -8.97
C ASN A 54 -3.80 -0.85 -10.13
N VAL A 55 -2.62 -1.04 -10.73
CA VAL A 55 -2.07 -0.22 -11.82
C VAL A 55 -2.65 -0.70 -13.15
N LEU A 56 -3.05 0.22 -14.02
CA LEU A 56 -3.47 -0.09 -15.39
C LEU A 56 -2.26 -0.16 -16.32
N TRP A 57 -2.34 -0.95 -17.38
CA TRP A 57 -1.32 -0.94 -18.44
C TRP A 57 -1.17 0.45 -19.09
N ALA A 58 -2.25 1.23 -19.19
CA ALA A 58 -2.22 2.60 -19.72
C ALA A 58 -1.32 3.55 -18.89
N GLU A 59 -1.14 3.30 -17.59
CA GLU A 59 -0.24 4.10 -16.75
C GLU A 59 1.23 3.90 -17.12
N LEU A 60 1.61 2.74 -17.65
CA LEU A 60 2.95 2.52 -18.19
C LEU A 60 3.20 3.39 -19.43
N ARG A 61 2.24 3.42 -20.35
CA ARG A 61 2.31 4.26 -21.55
C ARG A 61 2.44 5.73 -21.18
N TRP A 62 1.57 6.20 -20.29
CA TRP A 62 1.59 7.58 -19.82
C TRP A 62 2.90 7.95 -19.13
N ALA A 63 3.38 7.10 -18.22
CA ALA A 63 4.62 7.37 -17.51
C ALA A 63 5.84 7.33 -18.45
N ALA A 64 5.87 6.43 -19.42
CA ALA A 64 6.95 6.39 -20.42
C ALA A 64 6.98 7.68 -21.27
N ARG A 65 5.80 8.16 -21.71
CA ARG A 65 5.66 9.32 -22.59
C ARG A 65 5.86 10.66 -21.89
N SER A 66 5.18 10.86 -20.75
CA SER A 66 4.87 12.19 -20.23
C SER A 66 5.62 12.52 -18.94
N GLU A 67 6.20 11.51 -18.29
CA GLU A 67 6.73 11.67 -16.94
C GLU A 67 8.26 11.88 -16.91
N GLY A 68 8.95 11.92 -18.04
CA GLY A 68 10.40 12.17 -18.07
C GLY A 68 11.22 10.98 -17.57
N VAL A 69 10.93 9.81 -18.11
CA VAL A 69 11.69 8.57 -17.89
C VAL A 69 12.97 8.62 -18.71
N VAL A 70 14.13 8.48 -18.04
CA VAL A 70 15.45 8.41 -18.70
C VAL A 70 16.02 7.01 -18.59
N HIS A 71 15.78 6.33 -17.46
CA HIS A 71 16.15 4.94 -17.24
C HIS A 71 14.93 4.10 -16.89
N LEU A 72 14.97 2.81 -17.17
CA LEU A 72 13.84 1.91 -16.87
C LEU A 72 13.53 1.85 -15.36
N ASP A 73 14.53 2.07 -14.51
CA ASP A 73 14.38 2.24 -13.06
C ASP A 73 13.48 3.43 -12.68
N ASP A 74 13.51 4.53 -13.43
CA ASP A 74 12.66 5.69 -13.19
C ASP A 74 11.19 5.28 -13.35
N LEU A 75 10.90 4.55 -14.41
CA LEU A 75 9.58 4.00 -14.69
C LEU A 75 9.17 2.98 -13.62
N LEU A 76 9.90 1.87 -13.51
CA LEU A 76 9.46 0.68 -12.78
C LEU A 76 9.64 0.77 -11.26
N LEU A 77 10.58 1.57 -10.76
CA LEU A 77 10.82 1.70 -9.31
C LEU A 77 10.25 2.98 -8.71
N ARG A 78 10.03 4.04 -9.51
CA ARG A 78 9.61 5.36 -8.98
C ARG A 78 8.24 5.79 -9.46
N ARG A 79 7.97 5.78 -10.78
CA ARG A 79 6.71 6.26 -11.35
C ARG A 79 5.58 5.30 -11.07
N VAL A 80 5.61 4.11 -11.68
CA VAL A 80 4.55 3.10 -11.52
C VAL A 80 4.83 2.11 -10.39
N ARG A 81 6.09 2.02 -9.93
CA ARG A 81 6.55 1.20 -8.78
C ARG A 81 6.26 -0.30 -8.90
N LEU A 82 6.05 -0.82 -10.10
CA LEU A 82 5.81 -2.25 -10.34
C LEU A 82 6.97 -3.12 -9.87
N GLY A 83 8.21 -2.62 -9.91
CA GLY A 83 9.36 -3.36 -9.39
C GLY A 83 9.29 -3.60 -7.87
N LEU A 84 8.53 -2.80 -7.12
CA LEU A 84 8.35 -2.99 -5.68
C LEU A 84 7.14 -3.86 -5.34
N LEU A 85 6.11 -3.84 -6.20
CA LEU A 85 4.81 -4.45 -5.93
C LEU A 85 4.70 -5.85 -6.50
N LEU A 86 5.37 -6.12 -7.63
CA LEU A 86 5.23 -7.37 -8.34
C LEU A 86 6.35 -8.36 -7.97
N PRO A 87 6.04 -9.67 -7.95
CA PRO A 87 7.03 -10.71 -7.76
C PRO A 87 8.20 -10.57 -8.75
N GLN A 88 9.41 -10.81 -8.25
CA GLN A 88 10.64 -10.79 -9.04
C GLN A 88 10.77 -9.51 -9.88
N GLY A 89 10.36 -8.35 -9.34
CA GLY A 89 10.45 -7.06 -10.02
C GLY A 89 9.62 -7.00 -11.30
N GLY A 90 8.51 -7.75 -11.39
CA GLY A 90 7.65 -7.74 -12.56
C GLY A 90 8.22 -8.44 -13.79
N GLN A 91 9.24 -9.30 -13.63
CA GLN A 91 9.87 -10.02 -14.74
C GLN A 91 8.89 -10.81 -15.61
N ALA A 92 7.85 -11.38 -14.99
CA ALA A 92 6.79 -12.11 -15.71
C ALA A 92 6.06 -11.24 -16.75
N HIS A 93 6.17 -9.92 -16.67
CA HIS A 93 5.50 -8.96 -17.53
C HIS A 93 6.44 -8.24 -18.51
N GLU A 94 7.73 -8.61 -18.56
CA GLU A 94 8.74 -7.94 -19.40
C GLU A 94 8.25 -7.70 -20.83
N ALA A 95 7.74 -8.74 -21.50
CA ALA A 95 7.32 -8.65 -22.89
C ALA A 95 6.22 -7.60 -23.11
N LYS A 96 5.22 -7.53 -22.21
CA LYS A 96 4.13 -6.55 -22.32
C LYS A 96 4.57 -5.15 -21.91
N ILE A 97 5.42 -5.02 -20.88
CA ILE A 97 6.02 -3.74 -20.50
C ILE A 97 6.84 -3.18 -21.67
N ARG A 98 7.68 -4.02 -22.30
CA ARG A 98 8.46 -3.65 -23.50
C ARG A 98 7.56 -3.16 -24.63
N ALA A 99 6.54 -3.94 -24.98
CA ALA A 99 5.64 -3.62 -26.08
C ALA A 99 4.96 -2.25 -25.91
N ILE A 100 4.72 -1.82 -24.68
CA ILE A 100 4.09 -0.53 -24.37
C ILE A 100 5.14 0.58 -24.29
N CYS A 101 6.19 0.40 -23.49
CA CYS A 101 7.09 1.48 -23.11
C CYS A 101 8.19 1.76 -24.13
N GLN A 102 8.73 0.73 -24.79
CA GLN A 102 9.82 0.88 -25.75
C GLN A 102 9.49 1.90 -26.86
N PRO A 103 8.32 1.85 -27.54
CA PRO A 103 7.99 2.84 -28.57
C PRO A 103 7.78 4.26 -28.00
N GLU A 104 7.21 4.39 -26.80
CA GLU A 104 7.00 5.70 -26.15
C GLU A 104 8.31 6.39 -25.77
N LEU A 105 9.32 5.59 -25.38
CA LEU A 105 10.65 6.07 -25.04
C LEU A 105 11.54 6.31 -26.27
N GLY A 106 11.10 5.87 -27.45
CA GLY A 106 11.90 5.94 -28.69
C GLY A 106 13.17 5.09 -28.64
N TRP A 107 13.17 4.03 -27.83
CA TRP A 107 14.32 3.14 -27.66
C TRP A 107 14.35 2.03 -28.71
N ASP A 108 15.52 1.70 -29.21
CA ASP A 108 15.72 0.50 -30.02
C ASP A 108 15.84 -0.75 -29.14
N ASP A 109 16.00 -1.91 -29.78
CA ASP A 109 16.11 -3.19 -29.08
C ASP A 109 17.38 -3.31 -28.25
N ALA A 110 18.48 -2.69 -28.69
CA ALA A 110 19.74 -2.75 -27.98
C ALA A 110 19.65 -1.96 -26.67
N HIS A 111 19.13 -0.73 -26.74
CA HIS A 111 18.89 0.14 -25.59
C HIS A 111 17.91 -0.50 -24.62
N TRP A 112 16.80 -1.07 -25.11
CA TRP A 112 15.85 -1.77 -24.25
C TRP A 112 16.52 -2.91 -23.46
N ASN A 113 17.28 -3.76 -24.15
CA ASN A 113 17.93 -4.90 -23.50
C ASN A 113 18.99 -4.44 -22.48
N GLU A 114 19.73 -3.37 -22.76
CA GLU A 114 20.67 -2.76 -21.83
C GLU A 114 19.96 -2.23 -20.57
N GLU A 115 18.96 -1.38 -20.75
CA GLU A 115 18.18 -0.79 -19.65
C GLU A 115 17.44 -1.84 -18.82
N TRP A 116 16.88 -2.87 -19.47
CA TRP A 116 16.29 -4.00 -18.77
C TRP A 116 17.32 -4.75 -17.92
N GLY A 117 18.52 -5.00 -18.46
CA GLY A 117 19.61 -5.62 -17.72
C GLY A 117 20.05 -4.79 -16.51
N LEU A 118 20.18 -3.48 -16.67
CA LEU A 118 20.53 -2.53 -15.61
C LEU A 118 19.46 -2.50 -14.52
N TYR A 119 18.19 -2.41 -14.91
CA TYR A 119 17.04 -2.48 -14.01
C TYR A 119 17.05 -3.77 -13.20
N ARG A 120 17.18 -4.91 -13.88
CA ARG A 120 17.20 -6.25 -13.25
C ARG A 120 18.31 -6.36 -12.23
N LYS A 121 19.51 -5.91 -12.57
CA LYS A 121 20.66 -5.90 -11.66
C LYS A 121 20.40 -5.01 -10.43
N ARG A 122 19.91 -3.78 -10.64
CA ARG A 122 19.62 -2.85 -9.54
C ARG A 122 18.52 -3.37 -8.63
N TRP A 123 17.47 -3.95 -9.20
CA TRP A 123 16.39 -4.60 -8.45
C TRP A 123 16.94 -5.73 -7.59
N ASP A 124 17.72 -6.64 -8.18
CA ASP A 124 18.31 -7.78 -7.47
C ASP A 124 19.19 -7.33 -6.30
N GLU A 125 20.06 -6.33 -6.50
CA GLU A 125 21.01 -5.87 -5.49
C GLU A 125 20.38 -5.06 -4.35
N LYS A 126 19.24 -4.38 -4.58
CA LYS A 126 18.74 -3.32 -3.68
C LYS A 126 17.28 -3.45 -3.28
N TYR A 127 16.45 -4.13 -4.07
CA TYR A 127 14.99 -4.15 -3.92
C TYR A 127 14.42 -5.57 -3.82
N SER A 128 15.22 -6.59 -4.14
CA SER A 128 14.84 -7.98 -3.95
C SER A 128 14.78 -8.33 -2.45
N LEU A 129 14.06 -9.40 -2.15
CA LEU A 129 14.08 -9.97 -0.81
C LEU A 129 15.42 -10.69 -0.61
N PRO A 130 16.07 -10.52 0.56
CA PRO A 130 17.25 -11.30 0.87
C PRO A 130 16.91 -12.80 0.87
N PRO A 131 17.89 -13.68 0.58
CA PRO A 131 17.69 -15.12 0.69
C PRO A 131 17.13 -15.50 2.06
N HIS A 132 16.15 -16.40 2.10
CA HIS A 132 15.42 -16.73 3.33
C HIS A 132 16.35 -17.22 4.45
N ASP A 133 17.42 -17.92 4.11
CA ASP A 133 18.45 -18.41 5.04
C ASP A 133 19.31 -17.28 5.66
N THR A 134 19.33 -16.10 5.05
CA THR A 134 20.03 -14.92 5.59
C THR A 134 19.15 -14.08 6.53
N VAL A 135 17.83 -14.33 6.56
CA VAL A 135 16.91 -13.65 7.47
C VAL A 135 16.97 -14.34 8.83
N PRO A 136 17.42 -13.66 9.90
CA PRO A 136 17.40 -14.24 11.25
C PRO A 136 15.98 -14.64 11.67
N ASP A 137 15.85 -15.61 12.57
CA ASP A 137 14.56 -15.92 13.19
C ASP A 137 14.09 -14.75 14.06
N TRP A 138 13.38 -13.82 13.43
CA TRP A 138 12.89 -12.60 14.05
C TRP A 138 11.89 -12.88 15.19
N HIS A 139 11.26 -14.07 15.24
CA HIS A 139 10.42 -14.44 16.37
C HIS A 139 11.20 -14.44 17.67
N THR A 140 12.48 -14.80 17.64
CA THR A 140 13.36 -14.76 18.82
C THR A 140 13.71 -13.34 19.26
N MET A 141 13.64 -12.37 18.34
CA MET A 141 13.94 -10.96 18.60
C MET A 141 12.74 -10.19 19.18
N LEU A 142 11.53 -10.73 19.05
CA LEU A 142 10.34 -10.18 19.68
C LEU A 142 10.30 -10.56 21.17
N HIS A 143 11.12 -9.92 21.99
CA HIS A 143 10.89 -9.91 23.42
C HIS A 143 9.63 -9.07 23.69
N LYS A 144 8.61 -9.71 24.29
CA LYS A 144 7.48 -8.97 24.86
C LYS A 144 8.08 -8.04 25.93
N PRO A 145 7.92 -6.71 25.84
CA PRO A 145 8.44 -5.85 26.90
C PRO A 145 7.83 -6.33 28.22
N GLU A 146 8.68 -6.52 29.23
CA GLU A 146 8.18 -6.65 30.60
C GLU A 146 7.28 -5.45 30.83
N THR A 147 6.03 -5.71 31.22
CA THR A 147 5.07 -4.67 31.60
C THR A 147 5.66 -3.89 32.75
N THR A 148 6.41 -2.85 32.44
CA THR A 148 6.81 -1.84 33.40
C THR A 148 5.52 -1.10 33.71
N PRO A 149 4.98 -1.18 34.94
CA PRO A 149 3.80 -0.43 35.28
C PRO A 149 4.15 1.05 35.10
N VAL A 150 3.52 1.71 34.13
CA VAL A 150 3.59 3.16 34.00
C VAL A 150 2.81 3.72 35.18
N LEU A 151 3.53 4.11 36.22
CA LEU A 151 2.96 4.89 37.30
C LEU A 151 2.72 6.31 36.76
N VAL A 152 1.46 6.59 36.40
CA VAL A 152 1.02 7.95 36.10
C VAL A 152 1.00 8.70 37.43
N GLU A 153 2.00 9.55 37.65
CA GLU A 153 2.03 10.45 38.80
C GLU A 153 0.95 11.52 38.58
N GLY A 154 -0.18 11.35 39.29
CA GLY A 154 -1.29 12.28 39.20
C GLY A 154 -0.88 13.60 39.83
N ASP A 155 -0.81 14.66 39.02
CA ASP A 155 -0.73 16.02 39.54
C ASP A 155 -1.99 16.30 40.38
N GLY A 156 -1.77 16.94 41.52
CA GLY A 156 -2.71 17.03 42.63
C GLY A 156 -4.06 17.60 42.22
N GLY A 157 -5.07 16.73 42.11
CA GLY A 157 -6.45 17.19 41.91
C GLY A 157 -7.47 16.06 41.79
N ARG A 158 -7.98 15.58 42.94
CA ARG A 158 -9.13 14.66 43.09
C ARG A 158 -8.98 13.24 42.50
N ARG A 159 -8.93 12.28 43.42
CA ARG A 159 -9.03 10.83 43.19
C ARG A 159 -10.24 10.45 42.33
N THR A 160 -10.00 9.83 41.18
CA THR A 160 -10.93 8.85 40.59
C THR A 160 -10.19 7.54 40.39
N ALA A 161 -10.61 6.51 41.11
CA ALA A 161 -10.10 5.16 40.94
C ALA A 161 -10.76 4.56 39.70
N VAL A 162 -9.97 4.22 38.69
CA VAL A 162 -10.43 3.31 37.63
C VAL A 162 -9.90 1.92 37.98
N ALA A 163 -10.78 1.12 38.57
CA ALA A 163 -10.65 -0.32 38.62
C ALA A 163 -11.49 -0.90 37.49
N THR A 164 -10.91 -1.77 36.66
CA THR A 164 -11.53 -2.93 35.97
C THR A 164 -10.56 -3.44 34.90
N GLY A 165 -10.28 -4.74 34.73
CA GLY A 165 -10.70 -6.01 35.35
C GLY A 165 -9.82 -7.12 34.73
N LEU A 166 -9.73 -8.36 35.21
CA LEU A 166 -10.80 -9.33 35.44
C LEU A 166 -10.20 -10.56 36.14
N LEU A 167 -10.57 -10.84 37.39
CA LEU A 167 -10.62 -12.18 38.00
C LEU A 167 -11.20 -12.04 39.42
N GLY A 168 -12.52 -12.04 39.54
CA GLY A 168 -13.14 -11.97 40.86
C GLY A 168 -14.65 -11.79 40.95
N THR A 169 -15.38 -11.65 39.84
CA THR A 169 -16.83 -11.43 39.89
C THR A 169 -17.66 -12.72 40.05
N ALA A 170 -17.08 -13.91 39.86
CA ALA A 170 -17.83 -15.16 39.98
C ALA A 170 -18.07 -15.61 41.43
N LEU A 171 -17.20 -15.27 42.39
CA LEU A 171 -17.31 -15.78 43.77
C LEU A 171 -18.33 -15.00 44.63
N ALA A 172 -18.53 -13.71 44.36
CA ALA A 172 -19.43 -12.86 45.14
C ALA A 172 -20.91 -13.16 44.91
N LEU A 173 -21.30 -13.55 43.69
CA LEU A 173 -22.69 -13.87 43.36
C LEU A 173 -23.15 -15.21 43.95
N VAL A 174 -22.25 -16.19 44.08
CA VAL A 174 -22.55 -17.49 44.69
C VAL A 174 -22.76 -17.35 46.21
N LEU A 175 -21.94 -16.54 46.89
CA LEU A 175 -22.09 -16.31 48.33
C LEU A 175 -23.34 -15.49 48.67
N PHE A 176 -23.73 -14.55 47.80
CA PHE A 176 -24.98 -13.81 47.95
C PHE A 176 -26.22 -14.69 47.76
N TYR A 177 -26.22 -15.59 46.77
CA TYR A 177 -27.33 -16.51 46.50
C TYR A 177 -27.54 -17.52 47.65
N PHE A 178 -26.47 -18.07 48.24
CA PHE A 178 -26.59 -18.98 49.38
C PHE A 178 -26.90 -18.28 50.70
N GLY A 179 -26.52 -17.01 50.87
CA GLY A 179 -26.83 -16.22 52.06
C GLY A 179 -28.32 -15.88 52.21
N LEU A 180 -29.01 -15.64 51.10
CA LEU A 180 -30.46 -15.32 51.09
C LEU A 180 -31.35 -16.54 51.37
N ARG A 181 -30.89 -17.76 51.08
CA ARG A 181 -31.70 -18.98 51.23
C ARG A 181 -31.72 -19.57 52.65
N LYS A 182 -30.85 -19.10 53.55
CA LYS A 182 -30.73 -19.61 54.93
C LYS A 182 -31.54 -18.80 55.96
N ARG A 183 -32.36 -17.84 55.53
CA ARG A 183 -33.17 -16.96 56.39
C ARG A 183 -34.69 -17.05 56.13
N SER A 184 -35.17 -18.13 55.52
CA SER A 184 -36.61 -18.47 55.50
C SER A 184 -36.85 -19.83 56.13
#